data_AF-B5MF51-F1
#
_entry.id   AF-B5MF51-F1
#
_cell.length_a   1.000
_cell.length_b   1.000
_cell.length_c   1.000
_cell.angle_alpha   90.00
_cell.angle_beta   90.00
_cell.angle_gamma   90.00
#
_symmetry.space_group_name_H-M   'P 1'
#
loop_
_entity.id
_entity.type
_entity.pdbx_description
1 polymer ?
#
loop_
_entity_poly.entity_id
_entity_poly.type
_entity_poly.pdbx_seq_one_letter_code
_entity_poly.pdbx_strand_id
1 'polypeptide(L)'
;MATIGFEEKLWQAADKLRGSMDASEYKNVALGIIILKYVSDSFEEKYEKLLNDEYADEEDKDEYLAENIFWVPKESRWQYINDNSKKPEIGQIIDKAMTAIEKENESLKGVLHKDYARPELDKEKLGDIIDLFTFKVGDSESKKQDVLGRVYKYFIAKFASAEGKNAGEFYTPASIVKLHVEMIEPYESRIYDPCYGSGGMFVQSERFVERHQRRYGYPPDLQKMAVEQVVEQAELMAGNL
;
A
#
# COMPACT_ATOMS: atom_id res chain seq x y z
N MET A 1 18.18 4.30 13.93
CA MET A 1 17.13 4.84 14.82
C MET A 1 15.85 4.86 14.00
N ALA A 2 14.87 4.02 14.32
CA ALA A 2 13.61 3.99 13.58
C ALA A 2 12.89 5.33 13.76
N THR A 3 12.49 5.95 12.66
CA THR A 3 11.72 7.19 12.57
C THR A 3 10.30 6.97 13.10
N ILE A 4 10.16 6.77 14.40
CA ILE A 4 8.87 6.69 15.10
C ILE A 4 8.30 8.11 15.13
N GLY A 5 7.26 8.39 14.35
CA GLY A 5 6.54 9.66 14.51
C GLY A 5 5.67 10.08 13.34
N PHE A 6 5.95 9.64 12.12
CA PHE A 6 5.07 9.98 11.00
C PHE A 6 3.82 9.08 10.98
N GLU A 7 3.93 7.82 11.41
CA GLU A 7 2.78 6.91 11.51
C GLU A 7 1.74 7.44 12.50
N GLU A 8 2.21 8.02 13.61
CA GLU A 8 1.34 8.66 14.60
C GLU A 8 0.71 9.94 14.06
N LYS A 9 1.46 10.78 13.32
CA LYS A 9 0.89 11.97 12.66
C LYS A 9 -0.19 11.60 11.65
N LEU A 10 0.07 10.59 10.82
CA LEU A 10 -0.91 10.04 9.88
C LEU A 10 -2.14 9.54 10.64
N TRP A 11 -1.95 8.78 11.71
CA TRP A 11 -3.04 8.27 12.53
C TRP A 11 -3.85 9.39 13.18
N GLN A 12 -3.22 10.44 13.71
CA GLN A 12 -3.93 11.56 14.33
C GLN A 12 -4.77 12.33 13.31
N ALA A 13 -4.27 12.51 12.10
CA ALA A 13 -5.04 13.13 11.02
C ALA A 13 -6.18 12.23 10.54
N ALA A 14 -5.89 10.94 10.44
CA ALA A 14 -6.88 9.91 10.19
C ALA A 14 -8.01 9.90 11.24
N ASP A 15 -7.67 9.93 12.52
CA ASP A 15 -8.61 9.91 13.63
C ASP A 15 -9.51 11.15 13.67
N LYS A 16 -9.04 12.31 13.19
CA LYS A 16 -9.89 13.50 13.00
C LYS A 16 -11.01 13.26 11.99
N LEU A 17 -10.75 12.44 10.96
CA LEU A 17 -11.71 12.08 9.94
C LEU A 17 -12.74 11.06 10.42
N ARG A 18 -12.32 10.15 11.31
CA ARG A 18 -13.22 9.17 11.96
C ARG A 18 -14.49 9.82 12.50
N GLY A 19 -14.40 10.96 13.20
CA GLY A 19 -15.59 11.69 13.68
C GLY A 19 -16.60 10.77 14.37
N SER A 20 -17.79 10.61 13.78
CA SER A 20 -18.86 9.72 14.24
C SER A 20 -18.96 8.37 13.51
N MET A 21 -18.02 8.04 12.62
CA MET A 21 -18.01 6.79 11.87
C MET A 21 -17.54 5.59 12.71
N ASP A 22 -18.01 4.40 12.34
CA ASP A 22 -17.51 3.15 12.90
C ASP A 22 -16.04 2.91 12.50
N ALA A 23 -15.28 2.26 13.39
CA ALA A 23 -13.86 1.96 13.17
C ALA A 23 -13.63 1.10 11.92
N SER A 24 -14.55 0.18 11.63
CA SER A 24 -14.46 -0.76 10.49
C SER A 24 -14.62 -0.03 9.16
N GLU A 25 -15.57 0.90 9.07
CA GLU A 25 -15.80 1.70 7.86
C GLU A 25 -14.65 2.67 7.60
N TYR A 26 -14.16 3.31 8.68
CA TYR A 26 -13.08 4.27 8.59
C TYR A 26 -11.76 3.61 8.17
N LYS A 27 -11.50 2.37 8.59
CA LYS A 27 -10.34 1.58 8.16
C LYS A 27 -10.25 1.49 6.63
N ASN A 28 -11.34 1.17 5.96
CA ASN A 28 -11.33 0.96 4.52
C ASN A 28 -11.05 2.26 3.74
N VAL A 29 -11.58 3.39 4.22
CA VAL A 29 -11.29 4.73 3.67
C VAL A 29 -9.81 5.08 3.83
N ALA A 30 -9.27 4.94 5.05
CA ALA A 30 -7.89 5.33 5.33
C ALA A 30 -6.88 4.48 4.56
N LEU A 31 -7.08 3.15 4.55
CA LEU A 31 -6.20 2.23 3.85
C LEU A 31 -6.26 2.42 2.33
N GLY A 32 -7.45 2.68 1.78
CA GLY A 32 -7.58 2.96 0.35
C GLY A 32 -6.81 4.21 -0.10
N ILE A 33 -6.88 5.31 0.67
CA ILE A 33 -6.11 6.53 0.36
C ILE A 33 -4.60 6.27 0.42
N ILE A 34 -4.14 5.49 1.39
CA ILE A 34 -2.72 5.11 1.52
C ILE A 34 -2.25 4.32 0.28
N ILE A 35 -3.07 3.36 -0.20
CA ILE A 35 -2.76 2.58 -1.40
C ILE A 35 -2.70 3.49 -2.63
N LEU A 36 -3.69 4.36 -2.80
CA LEU A 36 -3.70 5.35 -3.90
C LEU A 36 -2.45 6.22 -3.90
N LYS A 37 -2.01 6.68 -2.72
CA LYS A 37 -0.77 7.47 -2.57
C LYS A 37 0.45 6.66 -2.99
N TYR A 38 0.55 5.41 -2.53
CA TYR A 38 1.66 4.52 -2.88
C TYR A 38 1.76 4.24 -4.39
N VAL A 39 0.63 3.93 -5.03
CA VAL A 39 0.55 3.69 -6.46
C VAL A 39 0.96 4.96 -7.23
N SER A 40 0.42 6.11 -6.81
CA SER A 40 0.74 7.39 -7.44
C SER A 40 2.21 7.77 -7.30
N ASP A 41 2.82 7.59 -6.13
CA ASP A 41 4.24 7.94 -5.91
C ASP A 41 5.20 7.03 -6.68
N SER A 42 4.87 5.73 -6.78
CA SER A 42 5.64 4.78 -7.59
C SER A 42 5.60 5.17 -9.07
N PHE A 43 4.41 5.52 -9.57
CA PHE A 43 4.22 5.99 -10.93
C PHE A 43 4.96 7.31 -11.17
N GLU A 44 4.81 8.29 -10.28
CA GLU A 44 5.41 9.62 -10.41
C GLU A 44 6.93 9.56 -10.42
N GLU A 45 7.56 8.71 -9.59
CA GLU A 45 9.01 8.53 -9.62
C GLU A 45 9.51 7.99 -10.97
N LYS A 46 8.81 7.02 -11.56
CA LYS A 46 9.18 6.48 -12.89
C LYS A 46 8.88 7.50 -13.98
N TYR A 47 7.76 8.21 -13.90
CA TYR A 47 7.41 9.30 -14.82
C TYR A 47 8.47 10.40 -14.82
N GLU A 48 8.94 10.84 -13.64
CA GLU A 48 10.04 11.81 -13.51
C GLU A 48 11.35 11.29 -14.13
N LYS A 49 11.63 9.98 -14.05
CA LYS A 49 12.81 9.37 -14.69
C LYS A 49 12.69 9.37 -16.21
N LEU A 50 11.54 8.96 -16.74
CA LEU A 50 11.28 8.91 -18.19
C LEU A 50 11.30 10.31 -18.82
N LEU A 51 10.73 11.32 -18.13
CA LEU A 51 10.79 12.71 -18.57
C LEU A 51 12.22 13.26 -18.74
N ASN A 52 13.19 12.71 -18.00
CA ASN A 52 14.59 13.11 -18.09
C ASN A 52 15.40 12.26 -19.08
N ASP A 53 14.77 11.31 -19.77
CA ASP A 53 15.37 10.47 -20.79
C ASP A 53 14.85 10.88 -22.18
N GLU A 54 15.75 11.34 -23.05
CA GLU A 54 15.41 11.84 -24.39
C GLU A 54 14.84 10.75 -25.32
N TYR A 55 15.06 9.47 -24.99
CA TYR A 55 14.63 8.33 -25.81
C TYR A 55 13.42 7.59 -25.24
N ALA A 56 12.93 8.00 -24.07
CA ALA A 56 11.78 7.39 -23.43
C ALA A 56 10.48 8.12 -23.79
N ASP A 57 9.36 7.38 -23.73
CA ASP A 57 8.01 7.95 -23.77
C ASP A 57 7.41 7.81 -22.37
N GLU A 58 7.22 8.93 -21.68
CA GLU A 58 6.65 8.96 -20.33
C GLU A 58 5.16 8.57 -20.28
N GLU A 59 4.51 8.45 -21.44
CA GLU A 59 3.13 7.99 -21.54
C GLU A 59 3.01 6.57 -22.14
N ASP A 60 4.12 5.87 -22.37
CA ASP A 60 4.13 4.45 -22.72
C ASP A 60 3.93 3.59 -21.48
N LYS A 61 2.91 2.72 -21.50
CA LYS A 61 2.56 1.84 -20.38
C LYS A 61 3.59 0.74 -20.17
N ASP A 62 4.24 0.28 -21.23
CA ASP A 62 5.15 -0.87 -21.17
C ASP A 62 6.39 -0.55 -20.32
N GLU A 63 6.82 0.72 -20.29
CA GLU A 63 7.89 1.22 -19.43
C GLU A 63 7.60 1.03 -17.93
N TYR A 64 6.33 1.09 -17.53
CA TYR A 64 5.92 0.92 -16.14
C TYR A 64 5.75 -0.56 -15.79
N LEU A 65 5.10 -1.31 -16.69
CA LEU A 65 4.85 -2.74 -16.50
C LEU A 65 6.16 -3.53 -16.40
N ALA A 66 7.20 -3.14 -17.14
CA ALA A 66 8.52 -3.76 -17.07
C ALA A 66 9.17 -3.70 -15.68
N GLU A 67 8.80 -2.71 -14.85
CA GLU A 67 9.29 -2.53 -13.48
C GLU A 67 8.23 -2.90 -12.42
N ASN A 68 7.14 -3.56 -12.81
CA ASN A 68 5.99 -3.86 -11.95
C ASN A 68 5.39 -2.60 -11.30
N ILE A 69 5.34 -1.50 -12.05
CA ILE A 69 4.70 -0.25 -11.63
C ILE A 69 3.33 -0.17 -12.29
N PHE A 70 2.30 0.06 -11.48
CA PHE A 70 0.94 0.23 -12.01
C PHE A 70 0.83 1.50 -12.84
N TRP A 71 0.10 1.41 -13.94
CA TRP A 71 -0.22 2.56 -14.77
C TRP A 71 -1.24 3.45 -14.09
N VAL A 72 -0.99 4.77 -14.05
CA VAL A 72 -1.89 5.75 -13.43
C VAL A 72 -2.35 6.78 -14.46
N PRO A 73 -3.63 6.75 -14.86
CA PRO A 73 -4.23 7.76 -15.75
C PRO A 73 -4.08 9.18 -15.20
N LYS A 74 -4.05 10.18 -16.08
CA LYS A 74 -3.81 11.59 -15.71
C LYS A 74 -4.80 12.11 -14.68
N GLU A 75 -6.07 11.74 -14.81
CA GLU A 75 -7.16 12.06 -13.88
C GLU A 75 -7.08 11.32 -12.54
N SER A 76 -6.19 10.33 -12.42
CA SER A 76 -6.00 9.51 -11.23
C SER A 76 -4.68 9.80 -10.51
N ARG A 77 -3.82 10.66 -11.08
CA ARG A 77 -2.54 11.05 -10.46
C ARG A 77 -2.79 11.84 -9.18
N TRP A 78 -1.95 11.61 -8.18
CA TRP A 78 -2.08 12.27 -6.87
C TRP A 78 -2.19 13.79 -6.96
N GLN A 79 -1.39 14.42 -7.82
CA GLN A 79 -1.42 15.88 -8.00
C GLN A 79 -2.82 16.38 -8.41
N TYR A 80 -3.47 15.69 -9.36
CA TYR A 80 -4.83 16.04 -9.78
C TYR A 80 -5.82 15.92 -8.62
N ILE A 81 -5.73 14.86 -7.83
CA ILE A 81 -6.62 14.63 -6.69
C ILE A 81 -6.40 15.70 -5.60
N ASN A 82 -5.13 16.02 -5.32
CA ASN A 82 -4.74 17.03 -4.35
C ASN A 82 -5.18 18.45 -4.76
N ASP A 83 -5.01 18.82 -6.04
CA ASP A 83 -5.46 20.12 -6.57
C ASP A 83 -6.99 20.30 -6.48
N ASN A 84 -7.72 19.19 -6.40
CA ASN A 84 -9.17 19.17 -6.26
C ASN A 84 -9.64 18.81 -4.83
N SER A 85 -8.74 18.71 -3.84
CA SER A 85 -9.03 18.20 -2.48
C SER A 85 -10.11 19.02 -1.76
N LYS A 86 -10.21 20.32 -2.04
CA LYS A 86 -11.18 21.24 -1.42
C LYS A 86 -12.53 21.32 -2.14
N LYS A 87 -12.73 20.55 -3.22
CA LYS A 87 -14.00 20.53 -3.94
C LYS A 87 -15.02 19.64 -3.23
N PRO A 88 -16.31 20.00 -3.22
CA PRO A 88 -17.36 19.15 -2.64
C PRO A 88 -17.47 17.79 -3.36
N GLU A 89 -17.04 17.72 -4.62
CA GLU A 89 -17.02 16.49 -5.42
C GLU A 89 -15.79 15.59 -5.17
N ILE A 90 -14.92 15.91 -4.20
CA ILE A 90 -13.66 15.16 -3.96
C ILE A 90 -13.89 13.64 -3.81
N GLY A 91 -14.97 13.23 -3.13
CA GLY A 91 -15.31 11.80 -3.03
C GLY A 91 -15.53 11.13 -4.39
N GLN A 92 -16.24 11.80 -5.31
CA GLN A 92 -16.46 11.31 -6.67
C GLN A 92 -15.17 11.31 -7.49
N ILE A 93 -14.26 12.25 -7.24
CA ILE A 93 -12.97 12.32 -7.91
C ILE A 93 -12.12 11.11 -7.52
N ILE A 94 -12.06 10.78 -6.23
CA ILE A 94 -11.34 9.60 -5.74
C ILE A 94 -11.97 8.32 -6.31
N ASP A 95 -13.30 8.17 -6.27
CA ASP A 95 -13.98 6.98 -6.80
C ASP A 95 -13.70 6.77 -8.29
N LYS A 96 -13.71 7.86 -9.07
CA LYS A 96 -13.34 7.83 -10.50
C LYS A 96 -11.88 7.46 -10.70
N ALA A 97 -10.98 8.02 -9.90
CA ALA A 97 -9.55 7.72 -9.98
C ALA A 97 -9.27 6.24 -9.69
N MET A 98 -9.84 5.71 -8.60
CA MET A 98 -9.71 4.29 -8.25
C MET A 98 -10.25 3.40 -9.37
N THR A 99 -11.44 3.71 -9.90
CA THR A 99 -12.05 2.93 -10.99
C THR A 99 -11.20 2.97 -12.27
N ALA A 100 -10.61 4.13 -12.60
CA ALA A 100 -9.75 4.28 -13.76
C ALA A 100 -8.44 3.50 -13.60
N ILE A 101 -7.84 3.51 -12.40
CA ILE A 101 -6.66 2.68 -12.09
C ILE A 101 -6.98 1.19 -12.23
N GLU A 102 -8.09 0.70 -11.67
CA GLU A 102 -8.47 -0.72 -11.80
C GLU A 102 -8.74 -1.14 -13.25
N LYS A 103 -9.29 -0.23 -14.06
CA LYS A 103 -9.57 -0.51 -15.47
C LYS A 103 -8.30 -0.73 -16.28
N GLU A 104 -7.24 -0.01 -15.94
CA GLU A 104 -5.95 -0.09 -16.64
C GLU A 104 -5.02 -1.17 -16.08
N ASN A 105 -5.28 -1.65 -14.87
CA ASN A 105 -4.44 -2.63 -14.18
C ASN A 105 -5.30 -3.82 -13.72
N GLU A 106 -5.30 -4.91 -14.48
CA GLU A 106 -6.16 -6.08 -14.22
C GLU A 106 -5.94 -6.69 -12.82
N SER A 107 -4.71 -6.65 -12.30
CA SER A 107 -4.38 -7.18 -10.98
C SER A 107 -4.98 -6.38 -9.82
N LEU A 108 -5.37 -5.12 -10.05
CA LEU A 108 -6.04 -4.27 -9.06
C LEU A 108 -7.58 -4.38 -9.13
N LYS A 109 -8.14 -5.26 -9.96
CA LYS A 109 -9.59 -5.33 -10.13
C LYS A 109 -10.30 -5.79 -8.86
N GLY A 110 -11.16 -4.93 -8.31
CA GLY A 110 -11.86 -5.19 -7.05
C GLY A 110 -11.00 -4.96 -5.80
N VAL A 111 -9.79 -4.45 -5.98
CA VAL A 111 -8.79 -4.24 -4.93
C VAL A 111 -8.93 -2.86 -4.28
N LEU A 112 -9.36 -1.87 -5.04
CA LEU A 112 -9.46 -0.51 -4.54
C LEU A 112 -10.85 -0.27 -3.96
N HIS A 113 -10.89 0.30 -2.76
CA HIS A 113 -12.12 0.82 -2.16
C HIS A 113 -12.64 2.00 -3.01
N LYS A 114 -13.96 2.07 -3.27
CA LYS A 114 -14.59 3.01 -4.22
C LYS A 114 -15.89 3.64 -3.69
N ASP A 115 -15.97 3.88 -2.38
CA ASP A 115 -17.16 4.45 -1.74
C ASP A 115 -16.85 5.76 -0.99
N TYR A 116 -16.11 6.67 -1.63
CA TYR A 116 -15.77 7.97 -1.05
C TYR A 116 -16.85 9.03 -1.31
N ALA A 117 -17.73 8.85 -2.29
CA ALA A 117 -18.81 9.79 -2.61
C ALA A 117 -20.00 9.75 -1.64
N ARG A 118 -20.10 8.77 -0.73
CA ARG A 118 -21.25 8.61 0.17
C ARG A 118 -21.55 9.85 1.04
N PRO A 119 -22.83 10.16 1.34
CA PRO A 119 -23.20 11.35 2.12
C PRO A 119 -22.63 11.40 3.54
N GLU A 120 -22.39 10.24 4.15
CA GLU A 120 -21.93 10.09 5.53
C GLU A 120 -20.45 10.49 5.70
N LEU A 121 -19.70 10.52 4.59
CA LEU A 121 -18.29 10.89 4.61
C LEU A 121 -18.13 12.40 4.40
N ASP A 122 -17.63 13.06 5.44
CA ASP A 122 -17.33 14.49 5.46
C ASP A 122 -16.25 14.84 4.40
N LYS A 123 -16.65 15.65 3.42
CA LYS A 123 -15.82 16.01 2.27
C LYS A 123 -14.70 16.99 2.62
N GLU A 124 -14.93 17.87 3.60
CA GLU A 124 -13.89 18.81 4.04
C GLU A 124 -12.75 18.04 4.72
N LYS A 125 -13.11 17.13 5.62
CA LYS A 125 -12.11 16.27 6.26
C LYS A 125 -11.38 15.39 5.25
N LEU A 126 -12.09 14.86 4.25
CA LEU A 126 -11.49 14.03 3.21
C LEU A 126 -10.41 14.79 2.45
N GLY A 127 -10.67 16.06 2.10
CA GLY A 127 -9.68 16.96 1.56
C GLY A 127 -8.49 17.20 2.50
N ASP A 128 -8.73 17.38 3.79
CA ASP A 128 -7.66 17.58 4.78
C ASP A 128 -6.73 16.37 4.95
N ILE A 129 -7.24 15.14 4.81
CA ILE A 129 -6.38 13.94 4.80
C ILE A 129 -5.47 13.95 3.56
N ILE A 130 -6.02 14.26 2.39
CA ILE A 130 -5.25 14.28 1.14
C ILE A 130 -4.10 15.29 1.27
N ASP A 131 -4.40 16.50 1.77
CA ASP A 131 -3.39 17.54 2.00
C ASP A 131 -2.30 17.11 3.00
N LEU A 132 -2.62 16.22 3.93
CA LEU A 132 -1.68 15.78 4.96
C LEU A 132 -0.60 14.84 4.41
N PHE A 133 -0.87 14.12 3.32
CA PHE A 133 0.11 13.28 2.63
C PHE A 133 1.12 14.13 1.83
N THR A 134 1.89 14.92 2.58
CA THR A 134 2.96 15.81 2.12
C THR A 134 4.28 15.08 1.83
N PHE A 135 4.36 13.79 2.16
CA PHE A 135 5.55 12.96 1.98
C PHE A 135 5.24 11.81 1.00
N LYS A 136 6.29 11.33 0.32
CA LYS A 136 6.19 10.16 -0.56
C LYS A 136 6.14 8.88 0.29
N VAL A 137 5.33 7.91 -0.14
CA VAL A 137 5.11 6.60 0.49
C VAL A 137 5.56 5.48 -0.44
N GLY A 138 5.50 5.69 -1.76
CA GLY A 138 5.77 4.69 -2.79
C GLY A 138 7.04 4.90 -3.61
N ASP A 139 7.81 5.96 -3.37
CA ASP A 139 9.09 6.15 -4.05
C ASP A 139 10.14 5.13 -3.58
N SER A 140 11.20 4.96 -4.37
CA SER A 140 12.26 3.98 -4.15
C SER A 140 12.93 4.11 -2.78
N GLU A 141 13.05 5.32 -2.23
CA GLU A 141 13.61 5.52 -0.89
C GLU A 141 12.61 5.07 0.19
N SER A 142 11.33 5.40 0.03
CA SER A 142 10.27 4.92 0.93
C SER A 142 10.07 3.41 0.88
N LYS A 143 10.24 2.78 -0.29
CA LYS A 143 10.24 1.33 -0.46
C LYS A 143 11.39 0.68 0.32
N LYS A 144 12.61 1.20 0.21
CA LYS A 144 13.77 0.72 1.00
C LYS A 144 13.54 0.83 2.50
N GLN A 145 12.80 1.85 2.94
CA GLN A 145 12.49 2.09 4.35
C GLN A 145 11.19 1.42 4.83
N ASP A 146 10.52 0.63 3.98
CA ASP A 146 9.25 -0.03 4.26
C ASP A 146 8.17 0.92 4.81
N VAL A 147 8.10 2.15 4.27
CA VAL A 147 7.20 3.20 4.78
C VAL A 147 5.75 2.74 4.70
N LEU A 148 5.29 2.26 3.54
CA LEU A 148 3.94 1.73 3.37
C LEU A 148 3.63 0.62 4.38
N GLY A 149 4.49 -0.40 4.46
CA GLY A 149 4.28 -1.54 5.34
C GLY A 149 4.20 -1.14 6.80
N ARG A 150 5.01 -0.17 7.24
CA ARG A 150 4.95 0.39 8.60
C ARG A 150 3.65 1.13 8.87
N VAL A 151 3.22 2.02 7.97
CA VAL A 151 1.95 2.75 8.11
C VAL A 151 0.77 1.79 8.13
N TYR A 152 0.73 0.87 7.17
CA TYR A 152 -0.33 -0.12 7.04
C TYR A 152 -0.45 -0.97 8.31
N LYS A 153 0.67 -1.51 8.82
CA LYS A 153 0.69 -2.27 10.08
C LYS A 153 0.28 -1.44 11.28
N TYR A 154 0.72 -0.18 11.35
CA TYR A 154 0.34 0.73 12.43
C TYR A 154 -1.17 0.95 12.45
N PHE A 155 -1.77 1.22 11.29
CA PHE A 155 -3.21 1.44 11.14
C PHE A 155 -4.00 0.19 11.53
N ILE A 156 -3.64 -0.99 11.01
CA ILE A 156 -4.29 -2.26 11.41
C ILE A 156 -4.22 -2.48 12.92
N ALA A 157 -3.05 -2.28 13.53
CA ALA A 157 -2.88 -2.49 14.97
C ALA A 157 -3.75 -1.53 15.80
N LYS A 158 -3.86 -0.27 15.37
CA LYS A 158 -4.72 0.74 16.00
C LYS A 158 -6.21 0.41 15.82
N PHE A 159 -6.63 -0.03 14.64
CA PHE A 159 -8.01 -0.44 14.38
C PHE A 159 -8.41 -1.68 15.19
N ALA A 160 -7.56 -2.70 15.23
CA ALA A 160 -7.80 -3.90 16.03
C ALA A 160 -7.97 -3.55 17.53
N SER A 161 -7.14 -2.63 18.03
CA SER A 161 -7.24 -2.13 19.41
C SER A 161 -8.53 -1.34 19.67
N ALA A 162 -9.01 -0.58 18.69
CA ALA A 162 -10.22 0.24 18.80
C ALA A 162 -11.52 -0.59 18.69
N GLU A 163 -11.53 -1.67 17.91
CA GLU A 163 -12.68 -2.58 17.75
C GLU A 163 -12.88 -3.53 18.97
N GLY A 164 -11.96 -3.55 19.93
CA GLY A 164 -12.04 -4.42 21.10
C GLY A 164 -11.88 -5.92 20.79
N LYS A 165 -11.48 -6.27 19.57
CA LYS A 165 -11.10 -7.64 19.19
C LYS A 165 -9.65 -7.90 19.57
N ASN A 166 -9.30 -9.14 19.90
CA ASN A 166 -7.91 -9.49 20.17
C ASN A 166 -7.08 -9.30 18.89
N ALA A 167 -6.12 -8.38 18.91
CA ALA A 167 -5.26 -8.10 17.74
C ALA A 167 -4.55 -9.34 17.18
N GLY A 168 -4.38 -10.39 17.99
CA GLY A 168 -3.81 -11.68 17.59
C GLY A 168 -4.63 -12.49 16.58
N GLU A 169 -5.93 -12.22 16.42
CA GLU A 169 -6.78 -12.89 15.41
C GLU A 169 -6.56 -12.32 14.00
N PHE A 170 -6.10 -11.07 13.89
CA PHE A 170 -5.90 -10.37 12.61
C PHE A 170 -4.41 -10.18 12.27
N TYR A 171 -3.55 -10.16 13.28
CA TYR A 171 -2.14 -9.82 13.14
C TYR A 171 -1.27 -10.66 14.08
N THR A 172 -0.27 -11.33 13.50
CA THR A 172 0.77 -12.01 14.28
C THR A 172 1.94 -11.04 14.51
N PRO A 173 2.39 -10.80 15.77
CA PRO A 173 3.51 -9.90 16.06
C PRO A 173 4.77 -10.24 15.25
N ALA A 174 5.44 -9.19 14.74
CA ALA A 174 6.62 -9.34 13.88
C ALA A 174 7.75 -10.18 14.49
N SER A 175 7.91 -10.18 15.82
CA SER A 175 8.89 -11.03 16.51
C SER A 175 8.57 -12.52 16.38
N ILE A 176 7.30 -12.90 16.48
CA ILE A 176 6.84 -14.29 16.35
C ILE A 176 6.93 -14.74 14.89
N VAL A 177 6.48 -13.90 13.95
CA VAL A 177 6.58 -14.22 12.52
C VAL A 177 8.04 -14.37 12.11
N LYS A 178 8.90 -13.43 12.51
CA LYS A 178 10.33 -13.50 12.21
C LYS A 178 10.95 -14.77 12.79
N LEU A 179 10.62 -15.13 14.03
CA LEU A 179 11.10 -16.37 14.63
C LEU A 179 10.69 -17.59 13.79
N HIS A 180 9.42 -17.67 13.38
CA HIS A 180 8.94 -18.79 12.55
C HIS A 180 9.66 -18.86 11.21
N VAL A 181 9.78 -17.75 10.49
CA VAL A 181 10.46 -17.70 9.20
C VAL A 181 11.94 -18.08 9.32
N GLU A 182 12.64 -17.58 10.34
CA GLU A 182 14.04 -17.91 10.60
C GLU A 182 14.23 -19.38 11.01
N MET A 183 13.19 -20.03 11.56
CA MET A 183 13.22 -21.48 11.84
C MET A 183 12.88 -22.34 10.62
N ILE A 184 11.98 -21.86 9.75
CA ILE A 184 11.55 -22.57 8.54
C ILE A 184 12.63 -22.49 7.44
N GLU A 185 13.34 -21.37 7.39
CA GLU A 185 14.35 -21.07 6.38
C GLU A 185 13.85 -21.26 4.93
N PRO A 186 12.80 -20.52 4.50
CA PRO A 186 12.16 -20.74 3.20
C PRO A 186 13.02 -20.19 2.04
N TYR A 187 14.09 -20.91 1.68
CA TYR A 187 14.97 -20.57 0.57
C TYR A 187 14.38 -20.96 -0.79
N GLU A 188 13.67 -22.08 -0.85
CA GLU A 188 13.07 -22.64 -2.06
C GLU A 188 11.71 -23.25 -1.71
N SER A 189 10.83 -23.37 -2.71
CA SER A 189 9.46 -23.92 -2.65
C SER A 189 8.32 -22.93 -2.32
N ARG A 190 7.09 -23.46 -2.22
CA ARG A 190 5.85 -22.70 -2.05
C ARG A 190 5.62 -22.39 -0.58
N ILE A 191 5.41 -21.12 -0.26
CA ILE A 191 5.02 -20.68 1.08
C ILE A 191 3.50 -20.73 1.16
N TYR A 192 2.97 -21.48 2.11
CA TYR A 192 1.53 -21.59 2.33
C TYR A 192 1.20 -21.26 3.79
N ASP A 193 0.33 -20.27 3.97
CA ASP A 193 -0.26 -19.92 5.26
C ASP A 193 -1.79 -19.94 5.10
N PRO A 194 -2.49 -20.96 5.63
CA PRO A 194 -3.95 -21.08 5.49
C PRO A 194 -4.73 -20.03 6.28
N CYS A 195 -4.08 -19.33 7.22
CA CYS A 195 -4.67 -18.33 8.10
C CYS A 195 -3.84 -17.04 8.08
N TYR A 196 -3.45 -16.60 6.88
CA TYR A 196 -2.42 -15.59 6.67
C TYR A 196 -2.72 -14.19 7.23
N GLY A 197 -3.98 -13.90 7.59
CA GLY A 197 -4.38 -12.64 8.21
C GLY A 197 -3.86 -11.43 7.41
N SER A 198 -3.05 -10.59 8.05
CA SER A 198 -2.40 -9.43 7.42
C SER A 198 -1.21 -9.75 6.51
N GLY A 199 -1.00 -11.01 6.11
CA GLY A 199 0.11 -11.44 5.23
C GLY A 199 1.50 -11.33 5.86
N GLY A 200 1.60 -11.29 7.20
CA GLY A 200 2.87 -11.03 7.89
C GLY A 200 3.96 -12.06 7.57
N MET A 201 3.57 -13.33 7.40
CA MET A 201 4.48 -14.44 7.07
C MET A 201 5.17 -14.22 5.73
N PHE A 202 4.42 -13.81 4.70
CA PHE A 202 4.94 -13.56 3.36
C PHE A 202 5.99 -12.44 3.34
N VAL A 203 5.68 -11.30 3.97
CA VAL A 203 6.60 -10.15 4.07
C VAL A 203 7.88 -10.53 4.81
N GLN A 204 7.81 -11.35 5.86
CA GLN A 204 9.02 -11.77 6.57
C GLN A 204 9.84 -12.81 5.81
N SER A 205 9.20 -13.69 5.05
CA SER A 205 9.87 -14.66 4.18
C SER A 205 10.67 -13.98 3.07
N GLU A 206 10.11 -12.98 2.40
CA GLU A 206 10.84 -12.15 1.43
C GLU A 206 12.09 -11.52 2.07
N ARG A 207 11.91 -10.82 3.20
CA ARG A 207 13.03 -10.20 3.91
C ARG A 207 14.06 -11.20 4.43
N PHE A 208 13.64 -12.43 4.76
CA PHE A 208 14.56 -13.49 5.17
C PHE A 208 15.50 -13.83 4.02
N VAL A 209 14.94 -14.03 2.82
CA VAL A 209 15.70 -14.29 1.60
C VAL A 209 16.67 -13.13 1.32
N GLU A 210 16.20 -11.88 1.33
CA GLU A 210 17.06 -10.69 1.14
C GLU A 210 18.24 -10.62 2.12
N ARG A 211 18.00 -10.90 3.41
CA ARG A 211 19.05 -10.87 4.45
C ARG A 211 20.08 -11.97 4.27
N HIS A 212 19.65 -13.17 3.86
CA HIS A 212 20.51 -14.34 3.75
C HIS A 212 21.18 -14.47 2.36
N GLN A 213 20.65 -13.80 1.33
CA GLN A 213 21.29 -13.62 0.02
C GLN A 213 22.73 -13.08 0.16
N ARG A 214 22.92 -12.03 0.97
CA ARG A 214 24.23 -11.38 1.16
C ARG A 214 25.26 -12.27 1.87
N ARG A 215 24.81 -13.30 2.59
CA ARG A 215 25.67 -14.13 3.45
C ARG A 215 26.08 -15.45 2.80
N TYR A 216 25.28 -15.98 1.86
CA TYR A 216 25.49 -17.33 1.33
C TYR A 216 25.60 -17.44 -0.20
N GLY A 217 25.48 -16.34 -0.97
CA GLY A 217 25.83 -16.35 -2.41
C GLY A 217 24.90 -17.17 -3.31
N TYR A 218 23.60 -17.20 -3.00
CA TYR A 218 22.61 -17.94 -3.79
C TYR A 218 22.36 -17.33 -5.19
N PRO A 219 22.11 -18.14 -6.22
CA PRO A 219 21.89 -17.66 -7.59
C PRO A 219 20.62 -16.79 -7.73
N PRO A 220 20.64 -15.72 -8.55
CA PRO A 220 19.48 -14.84 -8.80
C PRO A 220 18.26 -15.56 -9.39
N ASP A 221 18.46 -16.67 -10.11
CA ASP A 221 17.41 -17.29 -10.93
C ASP A 221 16.34 -18.04 -10.10
N LEU A 222 16.64 -18.34 -8.83
CA LEU A 222 15.72 -18.95 -7.87
C LEU A 222 14.72 -17.93 -7.27
N GLN A 223 14.88 -16.63 -7.59
CA GLN A 223 14.10 -15.52 -7.01
C GLN A 223 12.67 -15.39 -7.56
N LYS A 224 12.38 -15.87 -8.79
CA LYS A 224 11.12 -15.51 -9.48
C LYS A 224 9.85 -16.11 -8.86
N MET A 225 9.92 -17.31 -8.30
CA MET A 225 8.71 -17.99 -7.78
C MET A 225 8.26 -17.51 -6.40
N ALA A 226 9.16 -16.93 -5.59
CA ALA A 226 8.84 -16.49 -4.23
C ALA A 226 8.29 -15.06 -4.18
N VAL A 227 8.69 -14.19 -5.12
CA VAL A 227 8.29 -12.76 -5.13
C VAL A 227 7.00 -12.54 -5.93
N GLU A 228 6.78 -13.29 -7.02
CA GLU A 228 5.53 -13.21 -7.82
C GLU A 228 4.29 -13.53 -6.96
N GLN A 229 4.39 -14.45 -6.00
CA GLN A 229 3.27 -14.80 -5.12
C GLN A 229 3.03 -13.81 -3.97
N VAL A 230 4.04 -13.01 -3.58
CA VAL A 230 3.91 -12.02 -2.49
C VAL A 230 3.23 -10.75 -3.01
N VAL A 231 3.51 -10.37 -4.27
CA VAL A 231 2.81 -9.26 -4.95
C VAL A 231 1.37 -9.66 -5.25
N GLU A 232 1.13 -10.86 -5.78
CA GLU A 232 -0.23 -11.38 -6.04
C GLU A 232 -1.07 -11.52 -4.75
N GLN A 233 -0.44 -11.90 -3.62
CA GLN A 233 -1.07 -11.92 -2.30
C GLN A 233 -1.30 -10.51 -1.71
N ALA A 234 -0.39 -9.56 -1.93
CA ALA A 234 -0.57 -8.17 -1.50
C ALA A 234 -1.65 -7.44 -2.31
N GLU A 235 -1.80 -7.76 -3.59
CA GLU A 235 -2.90 -7.35 -4.46
C GLU A 235 -4.23 -7.98 -3.97
N LEU A 236 -4.24 -9.26 -3.60
CA LEU A 236 -5.37 -9.92 -2.91
C LEU A 236 -5.69 -9.33 -1.54
N MET A 237 -4.71 -8.79 -0.81
CA MET A 237 -4.91 -8.19 0.52
C MET A 237 -5.68 -6.86 0.47
N ALA A 238 -5.64 -6.14 -0.64
CA ALA A 238 -6.42 -4.92 -0.78
C ALA A 238 -7.85 -5.19 -1.33
N GLY A 239 -8.10 -6.32 -2.01
CA GLY A 239 -9.43 -6.66 -2.55
C GLY A 239 -10.37 -7.51 -1.71
N ASN A 240 -9.94 -8.00 -0.55
CA ASN A 240 -10.75 -8.84 0.34
C ASN A 240 -11.01 -8.24 1.73
N LEU A 241 -10.91 -6.91 1.86
CA LEU A 241 -11.36 -6.11 3.01
C LEU A 241 -12.28 -4.97 2.55
#